data_AF-H1Y6A5-F1
#
_entry.id   AF-H1Y6A5-F1
#
_cell.length_a   1.000
_cell.length_b   1.000
_cell.length_c   1.000
_cell.angle_alpha   90.00
_cell.angle_beta   90.00
_cell.angle_gamma   90.00
#
_symmetry.space_group_name_H-M   'P 1'
#
loop_
_entity.id
_entity.type
_entity.pdbx_description
1 polymer ?
#
loop_
_entity_poly.entity_id
_entity_poly.type
_entity_poly.pdbx_seq_one_letter_code
_entity_poly.pdbx_strand_id
1 'polypeptide(L)'
;MKNLTALLIAFIFLSVTFTKATYAQNEENRMKMQMTISYGGKTIVTELNSVATALTRGYDEQPAAPAVKDSLKSKLPANPGTVYLTVDAKKIGDELLTVFAKKQNHFDGSISIVDSYGKNPPRTIKFKRASLYSYSEQLSTGTYSDSFGAYAISLNCQEISINGITIEQ
;
A
#
# COMPACT_ATOMS: atom_id res chain seq x y z
N MET A 1 41.94 -15.40 46.14
CA MET A 1 41.85 -15.70 44.69
C MET A 1 40.46 -16.20 44.26
N LYS A 2 39.78 -17.08 45.02
CA LYS A 2 38.42 -17.59 44.70
C LYS A 2 37.33 -16.51 44.53
N ASN A 3 37.43 -15.40 45.27
CA ASN A 3 36.45 -14.31 45.19
C ASN A 3 36.65 -13.41 43.95
N LEU A 4 37.85 -13.40 43.38
CA LEU A 4 38.17 -12.61 42.18
C LEU A 4 37.69 -13.31 40.90
N THR A 5 37.80 -14.64 40.85
CA THR A 5 37.25 -15.46 39.76
C THR A 5 35.72 -15.44 39.74
N ALA A 6 35.06 -15.43 40.91
CA ALA A 6 33.60 -15.31 40.99
C ALA A 6 33.08 -13.96 40.45
N LEU A 7 33.80 -12.86 40.73
CA LEU A 7 33.45 -11.53 40.24
C LEU A 7 33.61 -11.41 38.71
N LEU A 8 34.66 -12.02 38.16
CA LEU A 8 34.93 -12.01 36.72
C LEU A 8 33.87 -12.79 35.93
N ILE A 9 33.42 -13.93 36.47
CA ILE A 9 32.35 -14.73 35.86
C ILE A 9 31.01 -13.98 35.89
N ALA A 10 30.69 -13.29 36.98
CA ALA A 10 29.49 -12.47 37.08
C ALA A 10 29.48 -11.31 36.07
N PHE A 11 30.62 -10.68 35.82
CA PHE A 11 30.75 -9.60 34.82
C PHE A 11 30.57 -10.09 33.38
N ILE A 12 31.08 -11.29 33.06
CA ILE A 12 30.89 -11.90 31.75
C ILE A 12 29.41 -12.22 31.53
N PHE A 13 28.72 -12.84 32.49
CA PHE A 13 27.29 -13.14 32.36
C PHE A 13 26.41 -11.89 32.23
N LEU A 14 26.77 -10.79 32.90
CA LEU A 14 26.04 -9.52 32.80
C LEU A 14 26.24 -8.84 31.44
N SER A 15 27.38 -9.05 30.76
CA SER A 15 27.64 -8.44 29.44
C SER A 15 26.91 -9.13 28.27
N VAL A 16 26.51 -10.40 28.43
CA VAL A 16 25.84 -11.17 27.36
C VAL A 16 24.33 -10.92 27.34
N THR A 17 23.72 -10.45 28.43
CA THR A 17 22.27 -10.22 28.52
C THR A 17 21.80 -8.88 27.94
N PHE A 18 22.70 -7.93 27.65
CA PHE A 18 22.31 -6.59 27.15
C PHE A 18 22.51 -6.34 25.66
N THR A 19 23.06 -7.30 24.88
CA THR A 19 23.52 -7.01 23.50
C THR A 19 22.60 -7.52 22.38
N LYS A 20 21.45 -8.13 22.67
CA LYS A 20 20.66 -8.82 21.61
C LYS A 20 19.34 -8.19 21.17
N ALA A 21 18.89 -7.06 21.72
CA ALA A 21 17.53 -6.56 21.43
C ALA A 21 17.44 -5.23 20.65
N THR A 22 18.50 -4.43 20.57
CA THR A 22 18.35 -3.02 20.16
C THR A 22 18.50 -2.71 18.67
N TYR A 23 19.03 -3.64 17.87
CA TYR A 23 19.26 -3.37 16.43
C TYR A 23 18.11 -3.81 15.52
N ALA A 24 17.42 -4.91 15.82
CA ALA A 24 16.33 -5.41 14.98
C ALA A 24 15.06 -4.54 15.06
N GLN A 25 14.78 -3.94 16.21
CA GLN A 25 13.55 -3.17 16.45
C GLN A 25 13.57 -1.76 15.81
N ASN A 26 14.74 -1.27 15.41
CA ASN A 26 14.89 0.07 14.84
C ASN A 26 14.61 0.12 13.33
N GLU A 27 14.84 -0.98 12.61
CA GLU A 27 14.56 -1.05 11.17
C GLU A 27 13.06 -1.04 10.86
N GLU A 28 12.25 -1.65 11.73
CA GLU A 28 10.81 -1.84 11.53
C GLU A 28 10.03 -0.50 11.49
N ASN A 29 10.61 0.58 12.00
CA ASN A 29 10.00 1.92 12.05
C ASN A 29 10.62 2.95 11.09
N ARG A 30 11.52 2.51 10.19
CA ARG A 30 12.22 3.42 9.29
C ARG A 30 11.30 4.02 8.22
N MET A 31 10.46 3.19 7.60
CA MET A 31 9.55 3.62 6.54
C MET A 31 8.13 3.76 7.08
N LYS A 32 7.56 4.96 6.97
CA LYS A 32 6.18 5.24 7.33
C LYS A 32 5.34 5.41 6.08
N MET A 33 4.32 4.58 5.93
CA MET A 33 3.35 4.66 4.82
C MET A 33 1.95 4.85 5.37
N GLN A 34 1.26 5.88 4.89
CA GLN A 34 -0.11 6.19 5.31
C GLN A 34 -0.97 6.55 4.11
N MET A 35 -2.12 5.91 4.01
CA MET A 35 -3.20 6.27 3.10
C MET A 35 -4.18 7.20 3.81
N THR A 36 -4.64 8.20 3.09
CA THR A 36 -5.72 9.11 3.50
C THR A 36 -6.83 9.08 2.45
N ILE A 37 -8.07 8.96 2.91
CA ILE A 37 -9.26 9.02 2.06
C ILE A 37 -10.21 10.06 2.64
N SER A 38 -10.74 10.93 1.78
CA SER A 38 -11.80 11.86 2.18
C SER A 38 -13.16 11.27 1.80
N TYR A 39 -14.00 10.98 2.80
CA TYR A 39 -15.33 10.39 2.58
C TYR A 39 -16.33 10.90 3.62
N GLY A 40 -17.51 11.33 3.17
CA GLY A 40 -18.57 11.83 4.07
C GLY A 40 -18.15 13.04 4.91
N GLY A 41 -17.26 13.90 4.41
CA GLY A 41 -16.72 15.05 5.15
C GLY A 41 -15.65 14.69 6.20
N LYS A 42 -15.32 13.41 6.37
CA LYS A 42 -14.26 12.93 7.24
C LYS A 42 -12.99 12.59 6.47
N THR A 43 -11.84 12.69 7.14
CA THR A 43 -10.56 12.17 6.65
C THR A 43 -10.25 10.87 7.37
N ILE A 44 -10.22 9.77 6.63
CA ILE A 44 -9.91 8.43 7.13
C ILE A 44 -8.44 8.19 6.87
N VAL A 45 -7.68 7.83 7.92
CA VAL A 45 -6.24 7.58 7.84
C VAL A 45 -5.97 6.10 8.11
N THR A 46 -5.22 5.45 7.24
CA THR A 46 -4.89 4.02 7.32
C THR A 46 -3.41 3.81 7.13
N GLU A 47 -2.77 3.14 8.09
CA GLU A 47 -1.35 2.79 7.99
C GLU A 47 -1.16 1.59 7.08
N LEU A 48 -0.11 1.63 6.26
CA LEU A 48 0.17 0.61 5.27
C LEU A 48 1.49 -0.13 5.58
N ASN A 49 1.51 -1.42 5.25
CA ASN A 49 2.70 -2.24 5.15
C ASN A 49 3.35 -2.13 3.77
N SER A 50 2.55 -1.94 2.71
CA SER A 50 3.05 -1.85 1.34
C SER A 50 2.09 -1.07 0.44
N VAL A 51 2.61 -0.63 -0.71
CA VAL A 51 1.82 -0.08 -1.81
C VAL A 51 2.48 -0.43 -3.15
N ALA A 52 1.66 -0.86 -4.11
CA ALA A 52 2.07 -1.11 -5.49
C ALA A 52 1.10 -0.41 -6.46
N THR A 53 1.64 0.13 -7.55
CA THR A 53 0.87 0.76 -8.63
C THR A 53 1.08 -0.05 -9.91
N ALA A 54 0.00 -0.45 -10.56
CA ALA A 54 0.02 -1.10 -11.86
C ALA A 54 -0.84 -0.31 -12.86
N LEU A 55 -0.36 -0.19 -14.09
CA LEU A 55 -1.06 0.49 -15.18
C LEU A 55 -1.11 -0.45 -16.38
N THR A 56 -2.31 -0.62 -16.93
CA THR A 56 -2.51 -1.21 -18.25
C THR A 56 -2.98 -0.12 -19.19
N ARG A 57 -2.42 -0.03 -20.39
CA ARG A 57 -2.85 0.90 -21.45
C ARG A 57 -3.40 0.09 -22.63
N GLY A 58 -4.53 0.52 -23.17
CA GLY A 58 -4.94 0.07 -24.48
C GLY A 58 -4.18 0.88 -25.53
N TYR A 59 -3.34 0.23 -26.31
CA TYR A 59 -2.81 0.81 -27.53
C TYR A 59 -3.69 0.36 -28.69
N ASP A 60 -4.01 1.26 -29.61
CA ASP A 60 -4.60 0.90 -30.89
C ASP A 60 -3.55 0.15 -31.72
N GLU A 61 -3.40 -1.15 -31.49
CA GLU A 61 -2.63 -2.04 -32.37
C GLU A 61 -3.43 -2.29 -33.65
N GLN A 62 -3.41 -1.32 -34.57
CA GLN A 62 -3.31 -1.46 -36.03
C GLN A 62 -3.74 -0.15 -36.69
N PRO A 63 -3.01 0.36 -37.71
CA PRO A 63 -3.63 1.25 -38.67
C PRO A 63 -4.76 0.47 -39.32
N ALA A 64 -5.98 0.98 -39.24
CA ALA A 64 -7.14 0.35 -39.84
C ALA A 64 -6.83 0.05 -41.31
N ALA A 65 -6.71 -1.23 -41.67
CA ALA A 65 -6.70 -1.62 -43.07
C ALA A 65 -7.95 -1.04 -43.73
N PRO A 66 -7.86 -0.48 -44.95
CA PRO A 66 -8.98 0.20 -45.59
C PRO A 66 -10.16 -0.77 -45.65
N ALA A 67 -11.24 -0.38 -44.97
CA ALA A 67 -12.41 -1.21 -44.81
C ALA A 67 -13.04 -1.52 -46.17
N VAL A 68 -13.12 -2.80 -46.55
CA VAL A 68 -14.21 -3.25 -47.42
C VAL A 68 -15.50 -2.97 -46.66
N LYS A 69 -16.43 -2.22 -47.27
CA LYS A 69 -17.71 -1.81 -46.69
C LYS A 69 -18.55 -3.03 -46.34
N ASP A 70 -18.42 -3.51 -45.11
CA ASP A 70 -19.42 -4.35 -44.46
C ASP A 70 -20.09 -3.52 -43.35
N SER A 71 -21.41 -3.34 -43.46
CA SER A 71 -22.22 -2.38 -42.70
C SER A 71 -22.57 -2.84 -41.27
N LEU A 72 -21.81 -3.77 -40.70
CA LEU A 72 -22.01 -4.29 -39.34
C LEU A 72 -20.84 -4.00 -38.39
N LYS A 73 -20.01 -2.98 -38.67
CA LYS A 73 -18.93 -2.56 -37.77
C LYS A 73 -19.48 -1.92 -36.48
N SER A 74 -19.82 -2.76 -35.52
CA SER A 74 -19.75 -2.41 -34.09
C SER A 74 -18.31 -1.99 -33.81
N LYS A 75 -18.08 -0.69 -33.65
CA LYS A 75 -16.81 -0.15 -33.19
C LYS A 75 -16.63 -0.69 -31.77
N LEU A 76 -15.77 -1.70 -31.61
CA LEU A 76 -15.43 -2.20 -30.28
C LEU A 76 -14.99 -0.99 -29.44
N PRO A 77 -15.54 -0.79 -28.24
CA PRO A 77 -15.15 0.33 -27.41
C PRO A 77 -13.65 0.20 -27.12
N ALA A 78 -12.90 1.25 -27.47
CA ALA A 78 -11.50 1.35 -27.09
C ALA A 78 -11.41 1.18 -25.58
N ASN A 79 -10.61 0.22 -25.11
CA ASN A 79 -10.36 0.06 -23.68
C ASN A 79 -9.32 1.12 -23.30
N PRO A 80 -9.70 2.17 -22.55
CA PRO A 80 -8.79 3.26 -22.21
C PRO A 80 -7.62 2.80 -21.32
N GLY A 81 -7.61 1.55 -20.88
CA GLY A 81 -6.66 1.06 -19.89
C GLY A 81 -7.25 1.12 -18.49
N THR A 82 -6.47 0.71 -17.50
CA THR A 82 -6.90 0.70 -16.10
C THR A 82 -5.68 0.89 -15.21
N VAL A 83 -5.83 1.71 -14.18
CA VAL A 83 -4.81 1.91 -13.15
C VAL A 83 -5.28 1.23 -11.87
N TYR A 84 -4.48 0.28 -11.40
CA TYR A 84 -4.70 -0.39 -10.14
C TYR A 84 -3.72 0.11 -9.08
N LEU A 85 -4.24 0.37 -7.89
CA LEU A 85 -3.46 0.63 -6.69
C LEU A 85 -3.70 -0.51 -5.71
N THR A 86 -2.68 -1.31 -5.45
CA THR A 86 -2.72 -2.39 -4.46
C THR A 86 -2.05 -1.90 -3.18
N VAL A 87 -2.72 -2.03 -2.05
CA VAL A 87 -2.20 -1.64 -0.73
C VAL A 87 -2.39 -2.77 0.26
N ASP A 88 -1.36 -2.98 1.09
CA ASP A 88 -1.45 -3.85 2.25
C ASP A 88 -1.60 -2.98 3.48
N ALA A 89 -2.74 -3.05 4.17
CA ALA A 89 -2.96 -2.27 5.39
C ALA A 89 -2.39 -2.98 6.62
N LYS A 90 -1.89 -2.20 7.59
CA LYS A 90 -1.51 -2.72 8.91
C LYS A 90 -2.72 -3.17 9.72
N LYS A 91 -3.80 -2.41 9.58
CA LYS A 91 -5.08 -2.63 10.25
C LYS A 91 -6.17 -1.96 9.42
N ILE A 92 -7.38 -2.49 9.53
CA ILE A 92 -8.58 -1.92 8.91
C ILE A 92 -9.53 -1.51 10.03
N GLY A 93 -10.04 -0.28 9.94
CA GLY A 93 -11.05 0.25 10.85
C GLY A 93 -12.41 0.38 10.16
N ASP A 94 -13.47 0.45 10.96
CA ASP A 94 -14.86 0.49 10.52
C ASP A 94 -15.16 1.64 9.54
N GLU A 95 -14.49 2.79 9.71
CA GLU A 95 -14.66 3.93 8.81
C GLU A 95 -14.20 3.60 7.38
N LEU A 96 -13.08 2.90 7.22
CA LEU A 96 -12.60 2.47 5.91
C LEU A 96 -13.51 1.39 5.32
N LEU A 97 -13.98 0.43 6.13
CA LEU A 97 -14.97 -0.56 5.71
C LEU A 97 -16.26 0.11 5.22
N THR A 98 -16.67 1.22 5.83
CA THR A 98 -17.83 2.00 5.41
C THR A 98 -17.64 2.63 4.03
N VAL A 99 -16.41 3.05 3.68
CA VAL A 99 -16.09 3.50 2.31
C VAL A 99 -16.28 2.35 1.32
N PHE A 100 -15.87 1.15 1.70
CA PHE A 100 -15.85 -0.04 0.85
C PHE A 100 -17.21 -0.76 0.73
N ALA A 101 -18.14 -0.50 1.65
CA ALA A 101 -19.40 -1.24 1.75
C ALA A 101 -20.34 -1.09 0.53
N LYS A 102 -20.21 -0.02 -0.26
CA LYS A 102 -21.08 0.23 -1.43
C LYS A 102 -20.36 -0.10 -2.74
N LYS A 103 -20.98 -0.98 -3.55
CA LYS A 103 -20.44 -1.50 -4.82
C LYS A 103 -19.96 -0.44 -5.83
N GLN A 104 -20.55 0.75 -5.83
CA GLN A 104 -20.22 1.82 -6.79
C GLN A 104 -19.73 3.10 -6.09
N ASN A 105 -19.20 2.96 -4.87
CA ASN A 105 -18.63 4.11 -4.21
C ASN A 105 -17.36 4.56 -4.92
N HIS A 106 -17.22 5.88 -5.09
CA HIS A 106 -16.02 6.50 -5.61
C HIS A 106 -15.46 7.47 -4.58
N PHE A 107 -14.15 7.48 -4.41
CA PHE A 107 -13.48 8.32 -3.43
C PHE A 107 -12.11 8.76 -3.94
N ASP A 108 -11.65 9.88 -3.39
CA ASP A 108 -10.33 10.44 -3.66
C ASP A 108 -9.45 10.23 -2.43
N GLY A 109 -8.14 10.16 -2.66
CA GLY A 109 -7.21 10.00 -1.57
C GLY A 109 -5.75 10.18 -1.95
N SER A 110 -4.90 9.96 -0.97
CA SER A 110 -3.46 10.03 -1.14
C SER A 110 -2.73 9.03 -0.27
N ILE A 111 -1.53 8.62 -0.69
CA ILE A 111 -0.59 7.83 0.09
C ILE A 111 0.66 8.67 0.26
N SER A 112 1.08 8.84 1.51
CA SER A 112 2.36 9.46 1.87
C SER A 112 3.34 8.39 2.33
N ILE A 113 4.56 8.45 1.80
CA ILE A 113 5.67 7.56 2.13
C ILE A 113 6.83 8.44 2.61
N VAL A 114 7.26 8.23 3.84
CA VAL A 114 8.34 9.00 4.46
C VAL A 114 9.39 8.04 5.03
N ASP A 115 10.65 8.28 4.70
CA ASP A 115 11.80 7.67 5.37
C ASP A 115 12.17 8.54 6.58
N SER A 116 11.96 8.02 7.78
CA SER A 116 12.24 8.73 9.03
C SER A 116 13.72 9.15 9.17
N TYR A 117 14.63 8.51 8.42
CA TYR A 117 16.06 8.84 8.43
C TYR A 117 16.47 9.80 7.30
N GLY A 118 15.52 10.23 6.46
CA GLY A 118 15.77 11.18 5.37
C GLY A 118 16.66 10.67 4.24
N LYS A 119 16.99 9.36 4.22
CA LYS A 119 17.84 8.77 3.17
C LYS A 119 17.14 8.72 1.82
N ASN A 120 15.82 8.55 1.83
CA ASN A 120 15.00 8.59 0.63
C ASN A 120 14.09 9.84 0.65
N PRO A 121 13.90 10.52 -0.49
CA PRO A 121 12.96 11.64 -0.55
C PRO A 121 11.52 11.14 -0.28
N PRO A 122 10.67 11.97 0.35
CA PRO A 122 9.26 11.64 0.51
C PRO A 122 8.59 11.36 -0.83
N ARG A 123 7.67 10.40 -0.85
CA ARG A 123 6.86 10.08 -2.02
C ARG A 123 5.39 10.28 -1.71
N THR A 124 4.66 10.88 -2.63
CA THR A 124 3.21 11.06 -2.53
C THR A 124 2.53 10.47 -3.76
N ILE A 125 1.58 9.58 -3.55
CA ILE A 125 0.72 9.03 -4.60
C ILE A 125 -0.68 9.60 -4.35
N LYS A 126 -1.22 10.39 -5.27
CA LYS A 126 -2.62 10.84 -5.23
C LYS A 126 -3.42 9.98 -6.18
N PHE A 127 -4.64 9.62 -5.80
CA PHE A 127 -5.56 8.88 -6.65
C PHE A 127 -6.92 9.56 -6.62
N LYS A 128 -7.59 9.58 -7.76
CA LYS A 128 -8.93 10.16 -7.90
C LYS A 128 -9.92 9.16 -8.45
N ARG A 129 -11.17 9.33 -8.01
CA ARG A 129 -12.33 8.51 -8.40
C ARG A 129 -12.00 7.02 -8.25
N ALA A 130 -11.29 6.68 -7.19
CA ALA A 130 -10.97 5.31 -6.88
C ALA A 130 -12.22 4.57 -6.41
N SER A 131 -12.30 3.29 -6.75
CA SER A 131 -13.33 2.37 -6.30
C SER A 131 -12.68 1.08 -5.82
N LEU A 132 -13.31 0.40 -4.86
CA LEU A 132 -12.81 -0.90 -4.41
C LEU A 132 -12.95 -1.91 -5.55
N TYR A 133 -11.82 -2.47 -5.98
CA TYR A 133 -11.79 -3.57 -6.95
C TYR A 133 -11.82 -4.93 -6.26
N SER A 134 -11.00 -5.11 -5.22
CA SER A 134 -11.01 -6.30 -4.39
C SER A 134 -10.55 -6.01 -2.97
N TYR A 135 -11.06 -6.80 -2.03
CA TYR A 135 -10.66 -6.80 -0.62
C TYR A 135 -10.48 -8.25 -0.19
N SER A 136 -9.35 -8.55 0.46
CA SER A 136 -9.11 -9.84 1.09
C SER A 136 -8.48 -9.64 2.46
N GLU A 137 -9.01 -10.36 3.44
CA GLU A 137 -8.54 -10.36 4.81
C GLU A 137 -8.24 -11.80 5.23
N GLN A 138 -7.06 -12.00 5.79
CA GLN A 138 -6.64 -13.27 6.37
C GLN A 138 -6.36 -13.06 7.84
N LEU A 139 -7.09 -13.75 8.70
CA LEU A 139 -6.90 -13.74 10.14
C LEU A 139 -6.22 -15.04 10.59
N SER A 140 -5.25 -14.94 11.48
CA SER A 140 -4.54 -16.09 12.06
C SER A 140 -4.47 -15.96 13.57
N THR A 141 -4.70 -17.07 14.29
CA THR A 141 -4.46 -17.16 15.73
C THR A 141 -3.00 -17.50 16.07
N GLY A 142 -2.24 -17.98 15.08
CA GLY A 142 -0.80 -18.20 15.17
C GLY A 142 -0.09 -17.03 14.51
N THR A 143 0.31 -16.03 15.29
CA THR A 143 0.98 -14.84 14.77
C THR A 143 2.43 -14.81 15.24
N TYR A 144 3.36 -14.70 14.27
CA TYR A 144 4.77 -14.36 14.52
C TYR A 144 5.00 -12.85 14.56
N SER A 145 3.96 -12.06 14.25
CA SER A 145 3.93 -10.60 14.26
C SER A 145 2.79 -10.09 15.14
N ASP A 146 2.87 -8.86 15.64
CA ASP A 146 1.84 -8.25 16.50
C ASP A 146 0.54 -7.85 15.75
N SER A 147 0.23 -8.48 14.62
CA SER A 147 -0.97 -8.22 13.80
C SER A 147 -1.91 -9.42 13.79
N PHE A 148 -3.22 -9.18 13.89
CA PHE A 148 -4.27 -10.20 13.77
C PHE A 148 -4.31 -10.88 12.38
N GLY A 149 -3.67 -10.27 11.37
CA GLY A 149 -3.80 -10.74 10.01
C GLY A 149 -3.10 -9.89 8.95
N ALA A 150 -3.41 -10.20 7.70
CA ALA A 150 -3.01 -9.45 6.51
C ALA A 150 -4.26 -8.92 5.78
N TYR A 151 -4.20 -7.65 5.38
CA TYR A 151 -5.29 -6.94 4.71
C TYR A 151 -4.82 -6.46 3.35
N ALA A 152 -5.24 -7.13 2.27
CA ALA A 152 -4.90 -6.73 0.91
C ALA A 152 -6.09 -6.05 0.24
N ILE A 153 -5.86 -4.85 -0.29
CA ILE A 153 -6.87 -4.03 -0.96
C ILE A 153 -6.37 -3.71 -2.35
N SER A 154 -7.19 -3.91 -3.36
CA SER A 154 -6.95 -3.36 -4.69
C SER A 154 -8.00 -2.32 -5.02
N LEU A 155 -7.56 -1.15 -5.45
CA LEU A 155 -8.40 -0.04 -5.91
C LEU A 155 -8.25 0.10 -7.41
N ASN A 156 -9.38 0.26 -8.09
CA ASN A 156 -9.40 0.74 -9.46
C ASN A 156 -9.47 2.27 -9.44
N CYS A 157 -8.52 2.94 -10.08
CA CYS A 157 -8.37 4.39 -10.10
C CYS A 157 -8.58 4.94 -11.52
N GLN A 158 -9.29 6.05 -11.63
CA GLN A 158 -9.38 6.76 -12.91
C GLN A 158 -8.14 7.60 -13.20
N GLU A 159 -7.56 8.20 -12.16
CA GLU A 159 -6.35 9.03 -12.26
C GLU A 159 -5.42 8.71 -11.10
N ILE A 160 -4.13 8.60 -11.38
CA ILE A 160 -3.07 8.59 -10.36
C ILE A 160 -2.06 9.70 -10.67
N SER A 161 -1.56 10.35 -9.64
CA SER A 161 -0.43 11.26 -9.71
C SER A 161 0.64 10.85 -8.70
N ILE A 162 1.89 10.75 -9.14
CA ILE A 162 3.03 10.40 -8.28
C ILE A 162 3.96 11.60 -8.20
N ASN A 163 4.18 12.13 -7.01
CA ASN A 163 4.98 13.34 -6.75
C ASN A 163 4.53 14.54 -7.62
N GLY A 164 3.23 14.64 -7.89
CA GLY A 164 2.65 15.69 -8.73
C GLY A 164 2.63 15.39 -10.23
N ILE A 165 3.23 14.29 -10.69
CA ILE A 165 3.21 13.86 -12.09
C ILE A 165 1.98 12.98 -12.32
N THR A 166 1.00 13.48 -13.08
CA THR A 166 -0.20 12.72 -13.46
C THR A 166 0.12 11.63 -14.49
N ILE A 167 -0.41 10.44 -14.26
CA ILE A 167 -0.29 9.29 -15.14
C ILE A 167 -1.62 9.15 -15.90
N GLU A 168 -1.57 9.47 -17.19
CA GLU A 168 -2.71 9.32 -18.09
C GLU A 168 -2.88 7.86 -18.54
N GLN A 169 -4.15 7.46 -18.67
CA GLN A 169 -4.63 6.20 -19.23
C GLN A 169 -4.74 6.32 -20.75
#